data_AF-A0A5B8U2E2-F1
#
_entry.id   AF-A0A5B8U2E2-F1
#
_cell.length_a   1.000
_cell.length_b   1.000
_cell.length_c   1.000
_cell.angle_alpha   90.00
_cell.angle_beta   90.00
_cell.angle_gamma   90.00
#
_symmetry.space_group_name_H-M   'P 1'
#
loop_
_entity.id
_entity.type
_entity.pdbx_description
1 polymer ?
#
loop_
_entity_poly.entity_id
_entity_poly.type
_entity_poly.pdbx_seq_one_letter_code
_entity_poly.pdbx_strand_id
1 'polypeptide(L)'
;MTEPPRLPTPSHERWPLVVALLALLAGAGLLGLALAGGQGRARAANPPAAPAIVVATPTPAPAAAAPAPIMRAPAPTATERTGDERRFTANERAHVPAAWVSGFYDIYAQAQRTFGVNWLLIASVHKQETAFSTHPTTYHGLNFARCCAGPMQFNVTNRTAGTGSTWARYRDAGAPAQRPAAYPHATTRHPSVYDDYDAIMAAAALLRDSGAGPQLDASAWRAAYDYYGHDLTGVSYADEVLARAIGWGQRRFCINCGTDPGLLGAVDAAWGAPLRAEVTAAAAAAQRRKERDARRTSDPTALAARAKG
;
A
#
# COMPACT_ATOMS: atom_id res chain seq x y z
N MET A 1 45.92 -85.59 25.54
CA MET A 1 44.88 -84.73 24.95
C MET A 1 44.92 -83.40 25.68
N THR A 2 45.54 -82.40 25.09
CA THR A 2 45.84 -81.10 25.70
C THR A 2 44.82 -80.08 25.19
N GLU A 3 44.06 -79.50 26.13
CA GLU A 3 43.02 -78.50 25.85
C GLU A 3 43.67 -77.16 25.45
N PRO A 4 43.25 -76.52 24.35
CA PRO A 4 43.85 -75.28 23.89
C PRO A 4 43.45 -74.09 24.80
N PRO A 5 44.35 -73.10 24.99
CA PRO A 5 44.07 -71.94 25.82
C PRO A 5 42.97 -71.06 25.20
N ARG A 6 41.97 -70.72 26.00
CA ARG A 6 40.91 -69.78 25.63
C ARG A 6 41.47 -68.35 25.61
N LEU A 7 41.41 -67.70 24.47
CA LEU A 7 41.72 -66.27 24.33
C LEU A 7 40.58 -65.41 24.91
N PRO A 8 40.88 -64.32 25.60
CA PRO A 8 39.87 -63.39 26.10
C PRO A 8 39.17 -62.70 24.93
N THR A 9 37.84 -62.81 24.88
CA THR A 9 36.98 -62.05 23.97
C THR A 9 37.06 -60.55 24.31
N PRO A 10 37.35 -59.67 23.35
CA PRO A 10 37.31 -58.22 23.57
C PRO A 10 35.90 -57.79 23.99
N SER A 11 35.82 -56.83 24.92
CA SER A 11 34.56 -56.32 25.45
C SER A 11 33.78 -55.60 24.35
N HIS A 12 32.69 -56.22 23.90
CA HIS A 12 31.75 -55.60 22.98
C HIS A 12 31.08 -54.37 23.63
N GLU A 13 31.30 -53.22 22.99
CA GLU A 13 30.24 -52.27 22.60
C GLU A 13 29.59 -51.38 23.66
N ARG A 14 30.36 -50.74 24.54
CA ARG A 14 29.86 -49.51 25.22
C ARG A 14 30.10 -48.22 24.44
N TRP A 15 31.02 -48.25 23.47
CA TRP A 15 31.40 -47.09 22.68
C TRP A 15 30.26 -46.50 21.82
N PRO A 16 29.43 -47.30 21.13
CA PRO A 16 28.35 -46.76 20.30
C PRO A 16 27.30 -45.99 21.11
N LEU A 17 27.00 -46.47 22.32
CA LEU A 17 26.03 -45.83 23.23
C LEU A 17 26.55 -44.48 23.74
N VAL A 18 27.84 -44.38 24.06
CA VAL A 18 28.46 -43.12 24.51
C VAL A 18 28.42 -42.07 23.39
N VAL A 19 28.73 -42.47 22.15
CA VAL A 19 28.69 -41.57 20.99
C VAL A 19 27.27 -41.08 20.71
N ALA A 20 26.27 -41.97 20.77
CA ALA A 20 24.87 -41.61 20.57
C ALA A 20 24.37 -40.63 21.66
N LEU A 21 24.76 -40.84 22.92
CA LEU A 21 24.38 -39.94 24.02
C LEU A 21 24.98 -38.55 23.87
N LEU A 22 26.26 -38.46 23.47
CA LEU A 22 26.93 -37.19 23.22
C LEU A 22 26.31 -36.42 22.04
N ALA A 23 25.96 -37.12 20.96
CA ALA A 23 25.28 -36.51 19.82
C ALA A 23 23.89 -35.97 20.20
N LEU A 24 23.12 -36.72 21.01
CA LEU A 24 21.81 -36.28 21.51
C LEU A 24 21.94 -35.04 22.39
N LEU A 25 22.89 -35.01 23.31
CA LEU A 25 23.13 -33.88 24.20
C LEU A 25 23.59 -32.64 23.43
N ALA A 26 24.46 -32.80 22.41
CA ALA A 26 24.87 -31.72 21.53
C ALA A 26 23.70 -31.17 20.71
N GLY A 27 22.86 -32.06 20.15
CA GLY A 27 21.64 -31.66 19.43
C GLY A 27 20.64 -30.93 20.32
N ALA A 28 20.41 -31.41 21.54
CA ALA A 28 19.56 -30.75 22.53
C ALA A 28 20.12 -29.39 22.97
N GLY A 29 21.45 -29.28 23.12
CA GLY A 29 22.13 -28.02 23.43
C GLY A 29 22.01 -26.99 22.31
N LEU A 30 22.21 -27.40 21.06
CA LEU A 30 22.02 -26.54 19.89
C LEU A 30 20.57 -26.12 19.70
N LEU A 31 19.62 -27.02 19.95
CA LEU A 31 18.19 -26.70 19.93
C LEU A 31 17.83 -25.72 21.06
N GLY A 32 18.35 -25.92 22.26
CA GLY A 32 18.20 -25.01 23.39
C GLY A 32 18.76 -23.62 23.09
N LEU A 33 19.95 -23.55 22.47
CA LEU A 33 20.56 -22.29 22.03
C LEU A 33 19.77 -21.62 20.90
N ALA A 34 19.22 -22.36 19.95
CA ALA A 34 18.36 -21.82 18.89
C ALA A 34 17.06 -21.25 19.47
N LEU A 35 16.46 -21.94 20.45
CA LEU A 35 15.24 -21.51 21.13
C LEU A 35 15.51 -20.33 22.09
N ALA A 36 16.66 -20.29 22.75
CA ALA A 36 17.06 -19.19 23.64
C ALA A 36 17.52 -17.95 22.87
N GLY A 37 18.26 -18.13 21.77
CA GLY A 37 18.70 -17.03 20.89
C GLY A 37 17.54 -16.36 20.14
N GLY A 38 16.42 -17.06 19.94
CA GLY A 38 15.19 -16.51 19.37
C GLY A 38 14.34 -15.65 20.33
N GLN A 39 14.70 -15.60 21.63
CA GLN A 39 13.93 -14.86 22.64
C GLN A 39 14.37 -13.41 22.86
N GLY A 40 15.27 -12.89 22.02
CA GLY A 40 15.31 -11.46 21.74
C GLY A 40 14.01 -11.05 21.04
N ARG A 41 12.87 -11.13 21.72
CA ARG A 41 11.60 -10.54 21.29
C ARG A 41 11.92 -9.08 21.07
N ALA A 42 12.16 -8.71 19.82
CA ALA A 42 12.19 -7.33 19.40
C ALA A 42 10.92 -6.71 19.98
N ARG A 43 11.11 -5.86 20.98
CA ARG A 43 10.00 -5.20 21.65
C ARG A 43 9.28 -4.46 20.54
N ALA A 44 8.02 -4.85 20.28
CA ALA A 44 7.24 -4.22 19.23
C ALA A 44 7.33 -2.70 19.44
N ALA A 45 7.83 -2.00 18.41
CA ALA A 45 7.97 -0.56 18.49
C ALA A 45 6.58 0.04 18.79
N ASN A 46 6.54 1.07 19.63
CA ASN A 46 5.29 1.81 19.80
C ASN A 46 4.97 2.57 18.52
N PRO A 47 3.69 2.67 18.12
CA PRO A 47 3.33 3.48 16.96
C PRO A 47 3.79 4.93 17.16
N PRO A 48 4.16 5.65 16.09
CA PRO A 48 4.49 7.07 16.18
C PRO A 48 3.31 7.84 16.77
N ALA A 49 3.59 8.90 17.53
CA ALA A 49 2.54 9.78 17.98
C ALA A 49 1.77 10.32 16.76
N ALA A 50 0.47 10.03 16.71
CA ALA A 50 -0.41 10.64 15.73
C ALA A 50 -0.41 12.17 15.98
N PRO A 51 -0.38 12.99 14.91
CA PRO A 51 -0.69 14.41 15.05
C PRO A 51 -2.03 14.53 15.79
N ALA A 52 -2.15 15.51 16.68
CA ALA A 52 -3.43 15.78 17.33
C ALA A 52 -4.48 15.99 16.23
N ILE A 53 -5.41 15.04 16.13
CA ILE A 53 -6.41 15.07 15.06
C ILE A 53 -7.40 16.15 15.45
N VAL A 54 -7.27 17.30 14.78
CA VAL A 54 -8.39 18.21 14.68
C VAL A 54 -9.25 17.61 13.60
N VAL A 55 -10.23 16.79 13.99
CA VAL A 55 -11.31 16.40 13.08
C VAL A 55 -12.06 17.71 12.83
N ALA A 56 -11.67 18.43 11.79
CA ALA A 56 -12.44 19.55 11.33
C ALA A 56 -13.79 18.97 10.91
N THR A 57 -14.85 19.33 11.64
CA THR A 57 -16.21 19.11 11.17
C THR A 57 -16.23 19.66 9.74
N PRO A 58 -16.60 18.85 8.72
CA PRO A 58 -16.47 19.24 7.34
C PRO A 58 -17.41 20.41 7.07
N THR A 59 -16.88 21.63 7.20
CA THR A 59 -17.52 22.82 6.68
C THR A 59 -17.23 22.83 5.19
N PRO A 60 -18.23 22.95 4.30
CA PRO A 60 -17.99 23.01 2.86
C PRO A 60 -16.99 24.13 2.56
N ALA A 61 -15.76 23.76 2.19
CA ALA A 61 -14.74 24.73 1.85
C ALA A 61 -15.08 25.32 0.47
N PRO A 62 -14.99 26.64 0.27
CA PRO A 62 -15.05 27.22 -1.07
C PRO A 62 -13.95 26.61 -1.94
N ALA A 63 -14.25 26.39 -3.22
CA ALA A 63 -13.35 25.75 -4.17
C ALA A 63 -12.02 26.53 -4.28
N ALA A 64 -11.02 26.14 -3.51
CA ALA A 64 -9.66 26.63 -3.66
C ALA A 64 -9.11 26.24 -5.03
N ALA A 65 -8.29 27.11 -5.62
CA ALA A 65 -7.67 26.91 -6.92
C ALA A 65 -7.01 25.52 -6.99
N ALA A 66 -7.37 24.75 -8.01
CA ALA A 66 -6.84 23.41 -8.20
C ALA A 66 -5.32 23.48 -8.39
N PRO A 67 -4.52 22.66 -7.68
CA PRO A 67 -3.10 22.52 -7.99
C PRO A 67 -2.91 22.11 -9.45
N ALA A 68 -1.73 22.41 -10.02
CA ALA A 68 -1.39 22.02 -11.38
C ALA A 68 -1.68 20.53 -11.57
N PRO A 69 -2.36 20.13 -12.66
CA PRO A 69 -2.82 18.76 -12.80
C PRO A 69 -1.63 17.82 -12.73
N ILE A 70 -1.61 16.96 -11.70
CA ILE A 70 -0.84 15.73 -11.77
C ILE A 70 -1.31 15.05 -13.05
N MET A 71 -0.35 14.74 -13.91
CA MET A 71 -0.59 14.15 -15.22
C MET A 71 -1.66 13.06 -15.11
N ARG A 72 -2.80 13.27 -15.78
CA ARG A 72 -3.88 12.31 -15.72
C ARG A 72 -3.45 11.04 -16.45
N ALA A 73 -3.28 9.96 -15.69
CA ALA A 73 -3.25 8.63 -16.26
C ALA A 73 -4.55 8.42 -17.07
N PRO A 74 -4.51 7.65 -18.19
CA PRO A 74 -5.72 7.26 -18.87
C PRO A 74 -6.67 6.57 -17.90
N ALA A 75 -7.98 6.83 -18.05
CA ALA A 75 -8.98 6.22 -17.19
C ALA A 75 -8.89 4.68 -17.27
N PRO A 76 -8.99 3.98 -16.13
CA PRO A 76 -8.90 2.53 -16.10
C PRO A 76 -10.09 1.91 -16.85
N THR A 77 -9.81 0.79 -17.50
CA THR A 77 -10.84 -0.04 -18.14
C THR A 77 -11.78 -0.66 -17.09
N ALA A 78 -12.94 -1.17 -17.52
CA ALA A 78 -13.86 -1.85 -16.62
C ALA A 78 -13.21 -3.07 -15.93
N THR A 79 -12.44 -3.86 -16.68
CA THR A 79 -11.69 -5.00 -16.15
C THR A 79 -10.65 -4.57 -15.12
N GLU A 80 -9.95 -3.45 -15.37
CA GLU A 80 -8.97 -2.92 -14.42
C GLU A 80 -9.64 -2.50 -13.11
N ARG A 81 -10.75 -1.75 -13.19
CA ARG A 81 -11.53 -1.32 -12.02
C ARG A 81 -12.02 -2.49 -11.16
N THR A 82 -12.61 -3.52 -11.78
CA THR A 82 -13.03 -4.72 -11.03
C THR A 82 -11.83 -5.48 -10.45
N GLY A 83 -10.68 -5.44 -11.12
CA GLY A 83 -9.42 -5.96 -10.58
C GLY A 83 -8.99 -5.25 -9.30
N ASP A 84 -9.02 -3.92 -9.31
CA ASP A 84 -8.68 -3.08 -8.16
C ASP A 84 -9.66 -3.27 -7.00
N GLU A 85 -10.97 -3.25 -7.25
CA GLU A 85 -11.99 -3.47 -6.22
C GLU A 85 -11.81 -4.80 -5.47
N ARG A 86 -11.51 -5.88 -6.22
CA ARG A 86 -11.22 -7.19 -5.62
C ARG A 86 -9.94 -7.16 -4.79
N ARG A 87 -8.87 -6.54 -5.31
CA ARG A 87 -7.58 -6.42 -4.61
C ARG A 87 -7.75 -5.65 -3.31
N PHE A 88 -8.43 -4.50 -3.34
CA PHE A 88 -8.73 -3.69 -2.18
C PHE A 88 -9.53 -4.44 -1.12
N THR A 89 -10.59 -5.14 -1.54
CA THR A 89 -11.36 -5.99 -0.63
C THR A 89 -10.51 -7.09 0.00
N ALA A 90 -9.62 -7.71 -0.77
CA ALA A 90 -8.72 -8.75 -0.28
C ALA A 90 -7.70 -8.18 0.72
N ASN A 91 -7.09 -7.03 0.40
CA ASN A 91 -6.13 -6.35 1.25
C ASN A 91 -6.75 -5.90 2.57
N GLU A 92 -8.00 -5.43 2.54
CA GLU A 92 -8.73 -5.05 3.76
C GLU A 92 -8.90 -6.25 4.70
N ARG A 93 -9.33 -7.40 4.15
CA ARG A 93 -9.55 -8.64 4.90
C ARG A 93 -8.26 -9.36 5.30
N ALA A 94 -7.13 -9.03 4.69
CA ALA A 94 -5.86 -9.67 4.99
C ALA A 94 -5.47 -9.42 6.45
N HIS A 95 -5.23 -10.50 7.18
CA HIS A 95 -4.72 -10.44 8.54
C HIS A 95 -3.21 -10.24 8.53
N VAL A 96 -2.74 -9.14 9.11
CA VAL A 96 -1.32 -8.78 9.17
C VAL A 96 -0.85 -8.80 10.63
N PRO A 97 0.24 -9.51 10.97
CA PRO A 97 0.77 -9.52 12.32
C PRO A 97 1.17 -8.13 12.80
N ALA A 98 0.83 -7.76 14.04
CA ALA A 98 1.19 -6.46 14.60
C ALA A 98 2.71 -6.21 14.65
N ALA A 99 3.49 -7.27 14.92
CA ALA A 99 4.95 -7.21 14.90
C ALA A 99 5.49 -6.84 13.51
N TRP A 100 4.87 -7.34 12.43
CA TRP A 100 5.24 -6.99 11.07
C TRP A 100 5.02 -5.48 10.82
N VAL A 101 3.83 -4.97 11.14
CA VAL A 101 3.52 -3.56 10.91
C VAL A 101 4.39 -2.63 11.75
N SER A 102 4.79 -3.05 12.96
CA SER A 102 5.67 -2.25 13.81
C SER A 102 7.05 -1.99 13.18
N GLY A 103 7.48 -2.83 12.22
CA GLY A 103 8.71 -2.60 11.45
C GLY A 103 8.66 -1.36 10.54
N PHE A 104 7.47 -0.82 10.24
CA PHE A 104 7.32 0.38 9.41
C PHE A 104 7.21 1.67 10.22
N TYR A 105 7.06 1.59 11.54
CA TYR A 105 6.78 2.78 12.37
C TYR A 105 7.85 3.86 12.27
N ASP A 106 9.13 3.49 12.21
CA ASP A 106 10.20 4.47 12.04
C ASP A 106 10.16 5.12 10.64
N ILE A 107 9.78 4.39 9.60
CA ILE A 107 9.59 4.94 8.26
C ILE A 107 8.44 5.94 8.26
N TYR A 108 7.29 5.58 8.84
CA TYR A 108 6.13 6.47 8.98
C TYR A 108 6.46 7.73 9.76
N ALA A 109 7.22 7.60 10.85
CA ALA A 109 7.66 8.73 11.64
C ALA A 109 8.58 9.66 10.83
N GLN A 110 9.49 9.10 10.02
CA GLN A 110 10.33 9.91 9.12
C GLN A 110 9.53 10.58 8.02
N ALA A 111 8.65 9.85 7.35
CA ALA A 111 7.81 10.40 6.29
C ALA A 111 6.95 11.56 6.80
N GLN A 112 6.34 11.43 7.99
CA GLN A 112 5.60 12.52 8.62
C GLN A 112 6.48 13.72 8.94
N ARG A 113 7.69 13.51 9.49
CA ARG A 113 8.62 14.62 9.79
C ARG A 113 9.08 15.33 8.53
N THR A 114 9.41 14.58 7.48
CA THR A 114 9.97 15.12 6.24
C THR A 114 8.92 15.85 5.41
N PHE A 115 7.70 15.31 5.31
CA PHE A 115 6.67 15.84 4.41
C PHE A 115 5.50 16.52 5.10
N GLY A 116 5.41 16.44 6.43
CA GLY A 116 4.29 17.00 7.19
C GLY A 116 2.96 16.33 6.92
N VAL A 117 2.95 15.14 6.32
CA VAL A 117 1.74 14.34 6.04
C VAL A 117 1.43 13.47 7.25
N ASN A 118 0.15 13.38 7.63
CA ASN A 118 -0.27 12.52 8.73
C ASN A 118 0.13 11.06 8.49
N TRP A 119 0.87 10.47 9.42
CA TRP A 119 1.39 9.11 9.24
C TRP A 119 0.29 8.05 9.13
N LEU A 120 -0.89 8.29 9.73
CA LEU A 120 -2.04 7.39 9.62
C LEU A 120 -2.62 7.35 8.20
N LEU A 121 -2.55 8.47 7.47
CA LEU A 121 -2.95 8.52 6.06
C LEU A 121 -1.99 7.67 5.22
N ILE A 122 -0.68 7.82 5.42
CA ILE A 122 0.36 7.05 4.73
C ILE A 122 0.19 5.55 5.02
N ALA A 123 0.01 5.18 6.30
CA ALA A 123 -0.23 3.80 6.71
C ALA A 123 -1.53 3.23 6.11
N SER A 124 -2.57 4.06 5.96
CA SER A 124 -3.85 3.62 5.38
C SER A 124 -3.74 3.34 3.89
N VAL A 125 -2.99 4.18 3.14
CA VAL A 125 -2.61 3.90 1.76
C VAL A 125 -1.81 2.59 1.67
N HIS A 126 -0.83 2.39 2.55
CA HIS A 126 -0.02 1.17 2.55
C HIS A 126 -0.86 -0.10 2.81
N LYS A 127 -1.83 -0.03 3.75
CA LYS A 127 -2.82 -1.10 3.96
C LYS A 127 -3.65 -1.34 2.69
N GLN A 128 -4.15 -0.27 2.07
CA GLN A 128 -5.01 -0.35 0.91
C GLN A 128 -4.31 -0.98 -0.30
N GLU A 129 -3.05 -0.60 -0.54
CA GLU A 129 -2.33 -1.02 -1.74
C GLU A 129 -1.83 -2.47 -1.69
N THR A 130 -1.29 -2.90 -0.55
CA THR A 130 -0.59 -4.19 -0.44
C THR A 130 -0.76 -4.90 0.89
N ALA A 131 -1.72 -4.46 1.72
CA ALA A 131 -1.90 -4.95 3.09
C ALA A 131 -0.60 -4.88 3.88
N PHE A 132 0.04 -3.70 3.92
CA PHE A 132 1.34 -3.51 4.56
C PHE A 132 2.43 -4.42 3.99
N SER A 133 2.56 -4.46 2.66
CA SER A 133 3.54 -5.29 1.94
C SER A 133 3.41 -6.81 2.10
N THR A 134 2.26 -7.30 2.57
CA THR A 134 2.02 -8.75 2.71
C THR A 134 1.38 -9.38 1.48
N HIS A 135 0.89 -8.58 0.53
CA HIS A 135 0.32 -9.11 -0.71
C HIS A 135 1.40 -9.87 -1.50
N PRO A 136 1.12 -11.08 -2.05
CA PRO A 136 2.14 -11.93 -2.69
C PRO A 136 2.90 -11.29 -3.86
N THR A 137 2.31 -10.29 -4.50
CA THR A 137 2.90 -9.59 -5.66
C THR A 137 3.64 -8.31 -5.30
N THR A 138 3.70 -7.93 -4.02
CA THR A 138 4.27 -6.64 -3.56
C THR A 138 5.68 -6.41 -4.13
N TYR A 139 6.53 -7.44 -4.08
CA TYR A 139 7.95 -7.34 -4.41
C TYR A 139 8.32 -7.98 -5.75
N HIS A 140 7.31 -8.33 -6.57
CA HIS A 140 7.52 -9.10 -7.80
C HIS A 140 6.72 -8.53 -8.96
N GLY A 141 7.43 -7.93 -9.91
CA GLY A 141 6.87 -7.49 -11.18
C GLY A 141 5.82 -6.39 -11.03
N LEU A 142 4.93 -6.32 -12.01
CA LEU A 142 3.84 -5.35 -12.05
C LEU A 142 2.53 -6.02 -11.63
N ASN A 143 1.60 -5.22 -11.11
CA ASN A 143 0.24 -5.67 -10.82
C ASN A 143 -0.51 -6.12 -12.10
N PHE A 144 -1.76 -6.56 -11.94
CA PHE A 144 -2.58 -7.06 -13.06
C PHE A 144 -2.76 -6.04 -14.19
N ALA A 145 -2.69 -4.74 -13.89
CA ALA A 145 -2.75 -3.65 -14.87
C ALA A 145 -1.40 -3.40 -15.58
N ARG A 146 -0.35 -4.16 -15.25
CA ARG A 146 0.99 -4.03 -15.82
C ARG A 146 1.54 -2.60 -15.76
N CYS A 147 1.18 -1.85 -14.73
CA CYS A 147 1.62 -0.47 -14.55
C CYS A 147 2.43 -0.26 -13.28
N CYS A 148 2.10 -1.03 -12.24
CA CYS A 148 2.28 -0.55 -10.89
C CYS A 148 3.00 -1.58 -10.03
N ALA A 149 3.94 -1.15 -9.21
CA ALA A 149 4.88 -2.02 -8.50
C ALA A 149 5.10 -1.58 -7.05
N GLY A 150 5.51 -2.51 -6.21
CA GLY A 150 6.00 -2.22 -4.87
C GLY A 150 4.94 -2.09 -3.77
N PRO A 151 5.39 -1.84 -2.53
CA PRO A 151 4.59 -1.63 -1.31
C PRO A 151 3.45 -0.62 -1.46
N MET A 152 3.73 0.45 -2.20
CA MET A 152 2.83 1.58 -2.40
C MET A 152 2.29 1.61 -3.84
N GLN A 153 2.47 0.52 -4.61
CA GLN A 153 1.91 0.31 -5.94
C GLN A 153 2.08 1.49 -6.90
N PHE A 154 3.29 2.05 -6.94
CA PHE A 154 3.62 3.16 -7.83
C PHE A 154 3.56 2.76 -9.30
N ASN A 155 2.97 3.61 -10.14
CA ASN A 155 3.10 3.51 -11.59
C ASN A 155 4.57 3.69 -12.02
N VAL A 156 5.11 2.70 -12.75
CA VAL A 156 6.48 2.67 -13.27
C VAL A 156 6.58 2.68 -14.79
N THR A 157 5.47 2.55 -15.53
CA THR A 157 5.50 2.32 -16.99
C THR A 157 4.74 3.33 -17.83
N ASN A 158 4.21 4.44 -17.28
CA ASN A 158 3.40 5.47 -17.95
C ASN A 158 3.25 5.23 -19.45
N ARG A 159 2.13 4.59 -19.84
CA ARG A 159 1.86 4.01 -21.18
C ARG A 159 1.94 5.03 -22.35
N THR A 160 2.35 6.27 -22.10
CA THR A 160 2.47 7.39 -23.03
C THR A 160 3.94 7.80 -23.16
N ALA A 161 4.47 7.83 -24.38
CA ALA A 161 5.84 8.25 -24.64
C ALA A 161 6.09 9.72 -24.21
N GLY A 162 7.24 9.99 -23.58
CA GLY A 162 7.70 11.34 -23.26
C GLY A 162 7.33 11.85 -21.87
N THR A 163 6.60 11.08 -21.06
CA THR A 163 6.26 11.48 -19.69
C THR A 163 6.78 10.47 -18.66
N GLY A 164 7.60 10.96 -17.72
CA GLY A 164 8.16 10.12 -16.65
C GLY A 164 7.06 9.50 -15.79
N SER A 165 7.26 8.25 -15.34
CA SER A 165 6.34 7.54 -14.44
C SER A 165 6.17 8.26 -13.10
N THR A 166 5.07 7.99 -12.37
CA THR A 166 4.90 8.54 -11.01
C THR A 166 6.09 8.16 -10.14
N TRP A 167 6.58 6.92 -10.25
CA TRP A 167 7.82 6.49 -9.60
C TRP A 167 9.01 7.35 -10.00
N ALA A 168 9.23 7.61 -11.30
CA ALA A 168 10.37 8.42 -11.76
C ALA A 168 10.37 9.83 -11.16
N ARG A 169 9.20 10.41 -10.87
CA ARG A 169 9.07 11.72 -10.23
C ARG A 169 9.41 11.72 -8.73
N TYR A 170 9.08 10.64 -8.02
CA TYR A 170 9.15 10.61 -6.54
C TYR A 170 10.21 9.67 -5.96
N ARG A 171 10.91 8.87 -6.78
CA ARG A 171 11.88 7.86 -6.32
C ARG A 171 12.97 8.40 -5.39
N ASP A 172 13.38 9.66 -5.58
CA ASP A 172 14.46 10.29 -4.81
C ASP A 172 13.96 11.00 -3.53
N ALA A 173 12.66 10.90 -3.23
CA ALA A 173 12.04 11.59 -2.09
C ALA A 173 12.62 11.18 -0.71
N GLY A 174 13.18 9.98 -0.60
CA GLY A 174 13.82 9.51 0.62
C GLY A 174 15.21 10.10 0.89
N ALA A 175 15.88 10.66 -0.13
CA ALA A 175 17.26 11.13 -0.02
C ALA A 175 17.54 12.17 1.10
N PRO A 176 16.66 13.17 1.37
CA PRO A 176 16.91 14.15 2.43
C PRO A 176 16.59 13.66 3.84
N ALA A 177 16.05 12.45 4.00
CA ALA A 177 15.60 11.92 5.27
C ALA A 177 16.55 10.85 5.83
N GLN A 178 16.50 10.64 7.15
CA GLN A 178 17.30 9.61 7.79
C GLN A 178 16.63 8.25 7.63
N ARG A 179 17.23 7.37 6.82
CA ARG A 179 16.80 5.97 6.67
C ARG A 179 16.94 5.20 8.00
N PRO A 180 15.91 4.46 8.47
CA PRO A 180 16.03 3.59 9.62
C PRO A 180 17.06 2.47 9.39
N ALA A 181 17.75 2.05 10.46
CA ALA A 181 18.77 1.00 10.37
C ALA A 181 18.19 -0.39 10.04
N ALA A 182 16.93 -0.64 10.42
CA ALA A 182 16.21 -1.87 10.14
C ALA A 182 14.74 -1.55 9.85
N TYR A 183 14.20 -2.22 8.83
CA TYR A 183 12.80 -2.17 8.44
C TYR A 183 12.51 -3.37 7.52
N PRO A 184 11.23 -3.74 7.30
CA PRO A 184 10.89 -4.82 6.39
C PRO A 184 11.40 -4.56 4.96
N HIS A 185 11.80 -5.63 4.28
CA HIS A 185 12.23 -5.65 2.87
C HIS A 185 13.14 -4.48 2.42
N ALA A 186 14.22 -4.25 3.17
CA ALA A 186 15.33 -3.41 2.72
C ALA A 186 16.03 -4.05 1.50
N THR A 187 16.17 -3.29 0.43
CA THR A 187 16.91 -3.68 -0.77
C THR A 187 18.36 -3.20 -0.72
N THR A 188 19.24 -3.75 -1.55
CA THR A 188 20.67 -3.38 -1.58
C THR A 188 20.98 -2.18 -2.47
N ARG A 189 20.03 -1.73 -3.29
CA ARG A 189 20.21 -0.62 -4.23
C ARG A 189 19.04 0.35 -4.11
N HIS A 190 19.37 1.63 -3.98
CA HIS A 190 18.39 2.70 -3.82
C HIS A 190 18.55 3.79 -4.89
N PRO A 191 17.46 4.47 -5.30
CA PRO A 191 16.08 4.17 -4.89
C PRO A 191 15.52 2.93 -5.59
N SER A 192 14.68 2.16 -4.90
CA SER A 192 14.01 0.98 -5.45
C SER A 192 12.51 1.01 -5.17
N VAL A 193 11.69 0.76 -6.20
CA VAL A 193 10.23 0.71 -6.05
C VAL A 193 9.77 -0.44 -5.15
N TYR A 194 10.61 -1.46 -4.97
CA TYR A 194 10.34 -2.62 -4.12
C TYR A 194 10.94 -2.47 -2.71
N ASP A 195 11.58 -1.35 -2.40
CA ASP A 195 12.07 -1.06 -1.06
C ASP A 195 10.99 -0.35 -0.25
N ASP A 196 10.65 -0.87 0.94
CA ASP A 196 9.58 -0.31 1.76
C ASP A 196 9.85 1.14 2.17
N TYR A 197 11.10 1.49 2.47
CA TYR A 197 11.44 2.87 2.81
C TYR A 197 11.30 3.79 1.60
N ASP A 198 11.90 3.43 0.45
CA ASP A 198 11.84 4.30 -0.73
C ASP A 198 10.39 4.50 -1.22
N ALA A 199 9.60 3.42 -1.24
CA ALA A 199 8.21 3.47 -1.66
C ALA A 199 7.34 4.30 -0.70
N ILE A 200 7.47 4.11 0.62
CA ILE A 200 6.69 4.88 1.61
C ILE A 200 7.09 6.37 1.59
N MET A 201 8.38 6.68 1.47
CA MET A 201 8.85 8.07 1.36
C MET A 201 8.36 8.74 0.08
N ALA A 202 8.42 8.03 -1.06
CA ALA A 202 7.83 8.51 -2.32
C ALA A 202 6.33 8.76 -2.19
N ALA A 203 5.59 7.87 -1.51
CA ALA A 203 4.15 8.01 -1.33
C ALA A 203 3.80 9.22 -0.47
N ALA A 204 4.55 9.46 0.61
CA ALA A 204 4.38 10.64 1.45
C ALA A 204 4.65 11.95 0.69
N ALA A 205 5.69 11.98 -0.15
CA ALA A 205 5.96 13.12 -1.03
C ALA A 205 4.84 13.36 -2.05
N LEU A 206 4.32 12.30 -2.68
CA LEU A 206 3.19 12.40 -3.60
C LEU A 206 1.93 12.93 -2.91
N LEU A 207 1.59 12.41 -1.73
CA LEU A 207 0.46 12.91 -0.94
C LEU A 207 0.64 14.39 -0.57
N ARG A 208 1.85 14.79 -0.17
CA ARG A 208 2.16 16.18 0.14
C ARG A 208 2.01 17.11 -1.06
N ASP A 209 2.53 16.73 -2.22
CA ASP A 209 2.38 17.47 -3.48
C ASP A 209 0.90 17.57 -3.90
N SER A 210 0.08 16.57 -3.53
CA SER A 210 -1.37 16.56 -3.75
C SER A 210 -2.14 17.37 -2.70
N GLY A 211 -1.44 18.03 -1.78
CA GLY A 211 -2.01 18.96 -0.79
C GLY A 211 -2.25 18.37 0.59
N ALA A 212 -1.94 17.08 0.84
CA ALA A 212 -2.09 16.50 2.17
C ALA A 212 -1.18 17.19 3.20
N GLY A 213 -1.71 17.34 4.41
CA GLY A 213 -1.00 17.87 5.56
C GLY A 213 -1.12 16.96 6.79
N PRO A 214 -0.89 17.51 7.99
CA PRO A 214 -0.99 16.74 9.22
C PRO A 214 -2.45 16.46 9.63
N GLN A 215 -3.41 17.17 9.03
CA GLN A 215 -4.84 17.02 9.29
C GLN A 215 -5.46 15.96 8.38
N LEU A 216 -6.44 15.23 8.91
CA LEU A 216 -7.24 14.25 8.18
C LEU A 216 -8.55 14.90 7.72
N ASP A 217 -8.43 15.82 6.76
CA ASP A 217 -9.51 16.67 6.28
C ASP A 217 -9.75 16.53 4.75
N ALA A 218 -10.46 17.49 4.15
CA ALA A 218 -10.75 17.52 2.73
C ALA A 218 -9.50 17.48 1.84
N SER A 219 -8.37 18.04 2.30
CA SER A 219 -7.11 18.00 1.56
C SER A 219 -6.50 16.60 1.58
N ALA A 220 -6.58 15.90 2.72
CA ALA A 220 -6.17 14.50 2.83
C ALA A 220 -7.05 13.59 1.96
N TRP A 221 -8.36 13.83 1.94
CA TRP A 221 -9.29 13.10 1.08
C TRP A 221 -8.94 13.28 -0.40
N ARG A 222 -8.77 14.53 -0.83
CA ARG A 222 -8.41 14.85 -2.22
C ARG A 222 -7.06 14.26 -2.61
N ALA A 223 -6.07 14.32 -1.72
CA ALA A 223 -4.77 13.71 -1.97
C ALA A 223 -4.86 12.18 -2.13
N ALA A 224 -5.71 11.50 -1.36
CA ALA A 224 -5.96 10.07 -1.54
C ALA A 224 -6.70 9.76 -2.85
N TYR A 225 -7.63 10.62 -3.27
CA TYR A 225 -8.29 10.53 -4.58
C TYR A 225 -7.30 10.71 -5.74
N ASP A 226 -6.42 11.72 -5.65
CA ASP A 226 -5.36 11.99 -6.62
C ASP A 226 -4.30 10.88 -6.64
N TYR A 227 -4.06 10.24 -5.51
CA TYR A 227 -3.13 9.11 -5.39
C TYR A 227 -3.56 7.92 -6.25
N TYR A 228 -4.85 7.56 -6.21
CA TYR A 228 -5.39 6.46 -7.01
C TYR A 228 -5.63 6.88 -8.47
N GLY A 229 -6.41 7.95 -8.68
CA GLY A 229 -6.88 8.36 -10.00
C GLY A 229 -8.33 8.86 -10.01
N HIS A 230 -8.70 9.57 -11.08
CA HIS A 230 -9.93 10.37 -11.12
C HIS A 230 -11.14 9.61 -11.69
N ASP A 231 -11.67 8.64 -10.93
CA ASP A 231 -12.92 7.95 -11.26
C ASP A 231 -13.74 7.53 -10.02
N LEU A 232 -14.87 6.83 -10.21
CA LEU A 232 -15.73 6.38 -9.11
C LEU A 232 -15.04 5.37 -8.17
N THR A 233 -14.09 4.57 -8.67
CA THR A 233 -13.29 3.67 -7.84
C THR A 233 -12.31 4.48 -6.98
N GLY A 234 -11.74 5.55 -7.53
CA GLY A 234 -10.92 6.51 -6.80
C GLY A 234 -11.67 7.21 -5.68
N VAL A 235 -12.95 7.55 -5.87
CA VAL A 235 -13.78 8.09 -4.77
C VAL A 235 -13.87 7.07 -3.63
N SER A 236 -14.24 5.83 -3.97
CA SER A 236 -14.39 4.75 -2.97
C SER A 236 -13.07 4.45 -2.24
N TYR A 237 -11.94 4.51 -2.97
CA TYR A 237 -10.60 4.41 -2.41
C TYR A 237 -10.31 5.52 -1.39
N ALA A 238 -10.59 6.78 -1.76
CA ALA A 238 -10.34 7.93 -0.90
C ALA A 238 -11.21 7.91 0.35
N ASP A 239 -12.48 7.52 0.22
CA ASP A 239 -13.42 7.36 1.33
C ASP A 239 -12.88 6.33 2.34
N GLU A 240 -12.50 5.14 1.87
CA GLU A 240 -11.98 4.05 2.69
C GLU A 240 -10.66 4.43 3.39
N VAL A 241 -9.70 4.96 2.62
CA VAL A 241 -8.37 5.32 3.14
C VAL A 241 -8.49 6.36 4.23
N LEU A 242 -9.28 7.41 4.02
CA LEU A 242 -9.40 8.49 4.99
C LEU A 242 -10.24 8.08 6.21
N ALA A 243 -11.36 7.37 6.01
CA ALA A 243 -12.19 6.89 7.12
C ALA A 243 -11.41 5.97 8.05
N ARG A 244 -10.57 5.07 7.50
CA ARG A 244 -9.68 4.20 8.27
C ARG A 244 -8.64 5.01 9.07
N ALA A 245 -7.99 5.98 8.43
CA ALA A 245 -7.00 6.83 9.09
C ALA A 245 -7.62 7.64 10.25
N ILE A 246 -8.82 8.21 10.05
CA ILE A 246 -9.57 8.91 11.11
C ILE A 246 -9.91 7.94 12.24
N GLY A 247 -10.43 6.76 11.92
CA GLY A 247 -10.80 5.74 12.89
C GLY A 247 -9.64 5.31 13.77
N TRP A 248 -8.46 5.07 13.18
CA TRP A 248 -7.25 4.71 13.92
C TRP A 248 -6.80 5.80 14.89
N GLY A 249 -6.93 7.06 14.49
CA GLY A 249 -6.54 8.16 15.36
C GLY A 249 -7.56 8.48 16.46
N GLN A 250 -8.83 8.15 16.25
CA GLN A 250 -9.88 8.28 17.28
C GLN A 250 -9.88 7.12 18.28
N ARG A 251 -9.65 5.87 17.83
CA ARG A 251 -9.94 4.65 18.61
C ARG A 251 -8.74 3.72 18.81
N ARG A 252 -7.52 4.28 18.80
CA ARG A 252 -6.23 3.58 18.73
C ARG A 252 -6.02 2.88 17.39
N PHE A 253 -4.75 2.79 16.99
CA PHE A 253 -4.36 2.13 15.74
C PHE A 253 -4.67 0.62 15.79
N CYS A 254 -5.54 0.15 14.88
CA CYS A 254 -5.94 -1.26 14.78
C CYS A 254 -5.76 -1.79 13.35
N ILE A 255 -4.68 -2.54 13.14
CA ILE A 255 -4.22 -3.03 11.83
C ILE A 255 -5.26 -3.89 11.10
N ASN A 256 -5.99 -4.71 11.85
CA ASN A 256 -6.89 -5.75 11.32
C ASN A 256 -8.36 -5.47 11.62
N CYS A 257 -8.68 -4.29 12.17
CA CYS A 257 -10.07 -3.86 12.30
C CYS A 257 -10.55 -3.38 10.94
N GLY A 258 -11.78 -3.75 10.58
CA GLY A 258 -12.43 -3.16 9.41
C GLY A 258 -12.64 -1.66 9.58
N THR A 259 -12.72 -0.94 8.48
CA THR A 259 -13.16 0.46 8.48
C THR A 259 -14.58 0.58 9.04
N ASP A 260 -14.78 1.53 9.95
CA ASP A 260 -16.08 1.77 10.58
C ASP A 260 -17.09 2.28 9.53
N PRO A 261 -18.23 1.60 9.34
CA PRO A 261 -19.20 1.99 8.31
C PRO A 261 -19.81 3.38 8.54
N GLY A 262 -19.94 3.84 9.79
CA GLY A 262 -20.42 5.17 10.13
C GLY A 262 -19.41 6.26 9.77
N LEU A 263 -18.11 6.04 10.03
CA LEU A 263 -17.05 6.94 9.58
C LEU A 263 -16.95 6.96 8.05
N LEU A 264 -17.04 5.80 7.40
CA LEU A 264 -17.04 5.71 5.94
C LEU A 264 -18.20 6.52 5.35
N GLY A 265 -19.42 6.33 5.86
CA GLY A 265 -20.58 7.11 5.43
C GLY A 265 -20.45 8.61 5.69
N ALA A 266 -19.81 9.01 6.80
CA ALA A 266 -19.58 10.42 7.12
C ALA A 266 -18.55 11.08 6.18
N VAL A 267 -17.45 10.39 5.89
CA VAL A 267 -16.43 10.85 4.91
C VAL A 267 -17.04 10.95 3.52
N ASP A 268 -17.81 9.94 3.12
CA ASP A 268 -18.48 9.93 1.84
C ASP A 268 -19.48 11.09 1.71
N ALA A 269 -20.35 11.28 2.70
CA ALA A 269 -21.31 12.39 2.70
C ALA A 269 -20.62 13.76 2.63
N ALA A 270 -19.44 13.90 3.26
CA ALA A 270 -18.69 15.15 3.27
C ALA A 270 -18.02 15.46 1.93
N TRP A 271 -17.42 14.45 1.27
CA TRP A 271 -16.53 14.69 0.12
C TRP A 271 -16.77 13.75 -1.07
N GLY A 272 -17.08 12.48 -0.82
CA GLY A 272 -17.25 11.47 -1.88
C GLY A 272 -18.54 11.61 -2.69
N ALA A 273 -19.69 11.74 -2.03
CA ALA A 273 -20.99 11.81 -2.67
C ALA A 273 -21.14 13.00 -3.65
N PRO A 274 -20.70 14.23 -3.31
CA PRO A 274 -20.69 15.34 -4.27
C PRO A 274 -19.87 15.01 -5.53
N LEU A 275 -18.65 14.46 -5.35
CA LEU A 275 -17.79 14.17 -6.50
C LEU A 275 -18.34 13.03 -7.37
N ARG A 276 -18.95 11.99 -6.79
CA ARG A 276 -19.61 10.94 -7.58
C ARG A 276 -20.76 11.49 -8.42
N ALA A 277 -21.54 12.42 -7.87
CA ALA A 277 -22.60 13.08 -8.63
C ALA A 277 -22.02 13.82 -9.85
N GLU A 278 -20.92 14.55 -9.67
CA GLU A 278 -20.22 15.26 -10.75
C GLU A 278 -19.67 14.30 -11.81
N VAL A 279 -18.94 13.25 -11.41
CA VAL A 279 -18.36 12.26 -12.32
C VAL A 279 -19.44 11.54 -13.12
N THR A 280 -20.54 11.15 -12.47
CA THR A 280 -21.68 10.49 -13.13
C THR A 280 -22.36 11.43 -14.12
N ALA A 281 -22.61 12.69 -13.73
CA ALA A 281 -23.22 13.69 -14.60
C ALA A 281 -22.35 13.96 -15.83
N ALA A 282 -21.03 14.08 -15.65
CA ALA A 282 -20.07 14.26 -16.73
C ALA A 282 -20.05 13.07 -17.70
N ALA A 283 -20.06 11.84 -17.18
CA ALA A 283 -20.11 10.62 -17.99
C ALA A 283 -21.41 10.55 -18.82
N ALA A 284 -22.56 10.84 -18.19
CA ALA A 284 -23.85 10.87 -18.86
C ALA A 284 -23.90 11.96 -19.96
N ALA A 285 -23.32 13.14 -19.69
CA ALA A 285 -23.21 14.21 -20.67
C ALA A 285 -22.33 13.81 -21.87
N ALA A 286 -21.19 13.16 -21.62
CA ALA A 286 -20.30 12.67 -22.68
C ALA A 286 -20.99 11.62 -23.56
N GLN A 287 -21.74 10.70 -22.95
CA GLN A 287 -22.51 9.68 -23.66
C GLN A 287 -23.57 10.31 -24.58
N ARG A 288 -24.36 11.26 -24.07
CA ARG A 288 -25.34 12.01 -24.89
C ARG A 288 -24.71 12.75 -26.06
N ARG A 289 -23.49 13.28 -25.89
CA ARG A 289 -22.74 13.91 -27.00
C ARG A 289 -22.39 12.88 -28.08
N LYS A 290 -21.83 11.73 -27.69
CA LYS A 290 -21.50 10.63 -28.63
C LYS A 290 -22.72 10.15 -29.41
N GLU A 291 -23.85 9.96 -28.74
CA GLU A 291 -25.09 9.52 -29.39
C GLU A 291 -25.63 10.55 -30.39
N ARG A 292 -25.59 11.83 -30.03
CA ARG A 292 -25.98 12.92 -30.94
C ARG A 292 -25.06 13.00 -32.15
N ASP A 293 -23.75 12.87 -31.95
CA ASP A 293 -22.77 12.94 -33.04
C ASP A 293 -22.92 11.72 -33.99
N ALA A 294 -23.18 10.52 -33.44
CA ALA A 294 -23.49 9.32 -34.21
C ALA A 294 -24.81 9.42 -35.00
N ARG A 295 -25.85 10.03 -34.41
CA ARG A 295 -27.11 10.34 -35.14
C ARG A 295 -26.87 11.32 -36.28
N ARG A 296 -26.01 12.33 -36.08
CA ARG A 296 -25.68 13.30 -37.14
C ARG A 296 -24.91 12.68 -38.30
N THR A 297 -24.02 11.71 -38.04
CA THR A 297 -23.26 11.04 -39.09
C THR A 297 -24.05 9.95 -39.82
N SER A 298 -25.11 9.42 -39.22
CA SER A 298 -25.99 8.41 -39.81
C SER A 298 -27.25 8.99 -40.48
N ASP A 299 -27.48 10.30 -40.41
CA ASP A 299 -28.61 10.96 -41.08
C ASP A 299 -28.45 10.88 -42.61
N PRO A 300 -29.33 10.14 -43.33
CA PRO A 300 -29.27 10.00 -44.78
C PRO A 300 -29.34 11.34 -45.51
N THR A 301 -30.02 12.32 -44.92
CA THR A 301 -30.19 13.67 -45.46
C THR A 301 -28.88 14.45 -45.43
N ALA A 302 -28.12 14.31 -44.33
CA ALA A 302 -26.79 14.89 -44.19
C ALA A 302 -25.75 14.20 -45.10
N LEU A 303 -25.88 12.88 -45.30
CA LEU A 303 -25.06 12.12 -46.24
C LEU A 303 -25.34 12.50 -47.70
N ALA A 304 -26.61 12.65 -48.07
CA ALA A 304 -27.02 13.07 -49.43
C ALA A 304 -26.60 14.51 -49.75
N ALA A 305 -26.61 15.42 -48.77
CA ALA A 305 -26.10 16.78 -48.94
C ALA A 305 -24.58 16.83 -49.16
N ARG A 306 -23.81 15.94 -48.51
CA ARG A 306 -22.36 15.80 -48.72
C ARG A 306 -21.98 15.14 -50.04
N ALA A 307 -22.83 14.30 -50.60
CA ALA A 307 -22.56 13.64 -51.89
C ALA A 307 -22.78 14.55 -53.12
N LYS A 308 -23.33 15.75 -52.93
CA LYS A 308 -23.67 16.71 -54.00
C LYS A 308 -22.72 17.92 -54.09
N GLY A 309 -21.70 17.99 -53.24
CA GLY A 309 -20.66 19.03 -53.26
C GLY A 309 -19.29 18.42 -53.35
#